data_AF-A0A550GM12-F1
#
_entry.id   AF-A0A550GM12-F1
#
_cell.length_a   1.000
_cell.length_b   1.000
_cell.length_c   1.000
_cell.angle_alpha   90.00
_cell.angle_beta   90.00
_cell.angle_gamma   90.00
#
_symmetry.space_group_name_H-M   'P 1'
#
loop_
_entity.id
_entity.type
_entity.pdbx_description
1 polymer ?
#
loop_
_entity_poly.entity_id
_entity_poly.type
_entity_poly.pdbx_seq_one_letter_code
_entity_poly.pdbx_strand_id
1 'polypeptide(L)'
;MKQVNEGLDYTLYKIYIVCGIAFYVVWVFVQTLVFDALNLPGSLSFLVLGVPLMLWFAGVLLYWWWVFLFKENRELEEQIGVQKKRIPSIKSLKSWSTLHKAMAIYGGNIEEQRRNEMKARRPILVWYGFINLMVVWIFGPITLGSLGIYEMNLWVWLGGMFLWIIMMLALTYLLLGWGGKAAEKAYLAPLGLAITQMPELKPDEIIVDGQKLMPDGPAIIEGKRYGRLVHIETIGRYNLTVLEANLPEFRVRSEEGKLFPYRGAPEAVTKALKSLPKAKRWRGIKVNAGPEGIGVKRESKGTNMWLYDLWLAEYLLHKISAQN
;
A
#
# COMPACT_ATOMS: atom_id res chain seq x y z
N MET A 1 5.39 5.80 -2.47
CA MET A 1 5.04 6.84 -1.46
C MET A 1 5.55 8.25 -1.84
N LYS A 2 5.58 8.66 -3.12
CA LYS A 2 6.01 10.05 -3.47
C LYS A 2 4.92 11.11 -3.26
N GLN A 3 3.64 10.73 -3.21
CA GLN A 3 2.52 11.65 -3.04
C GLN A 3 2.24 12.06 -1.59
N VAL A 4 2.85 11.42 -0.58
CA VAL A 4 2.66 11.81 0.83
C VAL A 4 3.38 13.14 1.14
N ASN A 5 4.26 13.59 0.25
CA ASN A 5 5.16 14.72 0.48
C ASN A 5 4.57 16.11 0.13
N GLU A 6 3.31 16.20 -0.30
CA GLU A 6 2.75 17.44 -0.86
C GLU A 6 1.63 18.09 -0.02
N GLY A 7 1.59 17.82 1.29
CA GLY A 7 0.61 18.44 2.21
C GLY A 7 1.24 19.42 3.21
N LEU A 8 0.47 20.41 3.65
CA LEU A 8 0.83 21.34 4.75
C LEU A 8 1.41 20.57 5.96
N ASP A 9 0.80 19.43 6.30
CA ASP A 9 1.25 18.59 7.42
C ASP A 9 2.66 18.04 7.22
N TYR A 10 3.05 17.67 5.99
CA TYR A 10 4.38 17.16 5.71
C TYR A 10 5.43 18.28 5.79
N THR A 11 5.08 19.48 5.35
CA THR A 11 5.92 20.67 5.53
C THR A 11 6.11 20.98 7.01
N LEU A 12 5.04 20.95 7.81
CA LEU A 12 5.11 21.13 9.26
C LEU A 12 5.95 20.03 9.94
N TYR A 13 5.81 18.78 9.53
CA TYR A 13 6.66 17.69 9.99
C TYR A 13 8.14 17.92 9.66
N LYS A 14 8.44 18.31 8.42
CA LYS A 14 9.81 18.59 7.99
C LYS A 14 10.41 19.75 8.80
N ILE A 15 9.62 20.79 9.05
CA ILE A 15 10.00 21.91 9.92
C ILE A 15 10.26 21.37 11.34
N TYR A 16 9.36 20.57 11.90
CA TYR A 16 9.52 19.99 13.24
C TYR A 16 10.80 19.14 13.37
N ILE A 17 11.12 18.32 12.37
CA ILE A 17 12.34 17.51 12.37
C ILE A 17 13.58 18.41 12.25
N VAL A 18 13.62 19.33 11.27
CA VAL A 18 14.81 20.17 11.02
C VAL A 18 15.04 21.15 12.17
N CYS A 19 14.00 21.88 12.59
CA CYS A 19 14.08 22.81 13.71
C CYS A 19 14.31 22.07 15.03
N GLY A 20 13.71 20.88 15.22
CA GLY A 20 13.94 20.07 16.41
C GLY A 20 15.38 19.57 16.53
N ILE A 21 15.99 19.11 15.44
CA ILE A 21 17.41 18.73 15.42
C ILE A 21 18.29 19.95 15.70
N ALA A 22 18.07 21.07 15.01
CA ALA A 22 18.85 22.28 15.21
C ALA A 22 18.74 22.80 16.65
N PHE A 23 17.53 22.81 17.20
CA PHE A 23 17.26 23.18 18.59
C PHE A 23 17.97 22.23 19.56
N TYR A 24 17.93 20.92 19.33
CA TYR A 24 18.62 19.94 20.15
C TYR A 24 20.14 20.16 20.14
N VAL A 25 20.74 20.41 18.97
CA VAL A 25 22.19 20.69 18.87
C VAL A 25 22.56 21.96 19.65
N VAL A 26 21.80 23.04 19.49
CA VAL A 26 22.02 24.29 20.24
C VAL A 26 21.85 24.05 21.74
N TRP A 27 20.82 23.29 22.14
CA TRP A 27 20.59 22.92 23.53
C TRP A 27 21.77 22.14 24.13
N VAL A 28 22.26 21.10 23.45
CA VAL A 28 23.43 20.32 23.90
C VAL A 28 24.66 21.21 24.05
N PHE A 29 24.88 22.13 23.10
CA PHE A 29 26.02 23.05 23.16
C PHE A 29 25.92 24.01 24.34
N VAL A 30 24.78 24.67 24.54
CA VAL A 30 24.53 25.58 25.67
C VAL A 30 24.68 24.83 26.99
N GLN A 31 24.12 23.63 27.10
CA GLN A 31 24.20 22.85 28.32
C GLN A 31 25.64 22.45 28.62
N THR A 32 26.40 21.95 27.64
CA THR A 32 27.82 21.63 27.84
C THR A 32 28.59 22.82 28.40
N LEU A 33 28.37 24.04 27.89
CA LEU A 33 29.00 25.27 28.40
C LEU A 33 28.56 25.62 29.83
N VAL A 34 27.27 25.46 30.15
CA VAL A 34 26.72 25.73 31.48
C VAL A 34 27.23 24.71 32.51
N PHE A 35 27.31 23.43 32.14
CA PHE A 35 27.83 22.37 33.01
C PHE A 35 29.31 22.59 33.34
N ASP A 36 30.11 22.97 32.35
CA ASP A 36 31.53 23.29 32.53
C ASP A 36 31.71 24.52 33.43
N ALA A 37 30.87 25.55 33.26
CA ALA A 37 30.92 26.75 34.09
C ALA A 37 30.46 26.54 35.54
N LEU A 38 29.52 25.63 35.79
CA LEU A 38 28.90 25.45 37.11
C LEU A 38 29.46 24.28 37.92
N ASN A 39 30.39 23.48 37.38
CA ASN A 39 30.95 22.28 38.05
C ASN A 39 29.85 21.35 38.62
N LEU A 40 28.73 21.22 37.92
CA LEU A 40 27.61 20.41 38.37
C LEU A 40 28.01 18.92 38.40
N PRO A 41 27.56 18.15 39.41
CA PRO A 41 27.85 16.73 39.50
C PRO A 41 27.30 15.98 38.27
N GLY A 42 28.09 15.02 37.78
CA GLY A 42 27.85 14.35 36.49
C GLY A 42 26.49 13.65 36.34
N SER A 43 25.79 13.33 37.43
CA SER A 43 24.44 12.72 37.37
C SER A 43 23.36 13.67 36.86
N LEU A 44 23.49 14.98 37.10
CA LEU A 44 22.53 16.00 36.60
C LEU A 44 22.67 16.23 35.08
N SER A 45 23.84 15.97 34.51
CA SER A 45 24.09 16.12 33.07
C SER A 45 23.19 15.24 32.22
N PHE A 46 22.89 14.02 32.69
CA PHE A 46 22.00 13.10 32.00
C PHE A 46 20.56 13.62 31.94
N LEU A 47 20.02 14.16 33.05
CA LEU A 47 18.65 14.70 33.07
C LEU A 47 18.48 15.85 32.08
N VAL A 48 19.46 16.75 32.08
CA VAL A 48 19.37 17.99 31.31
C VAL A 48 19.59 17.75 29.80
N LEU A 49 20.38 16.76 29.42
CA LEU A 49 20.60 16.40 28.01
C LEU A 49 19.61 15.34 27.51
N GLY A 50 19.32 14.33 28.33
CA GLY A 50 18.52 13.18 27.96
C GLY A 50 17.03 13.46 27.86
N VAL A 51 16.43 14.19 28.81
CA VAL A 51 14.97 14.42 28.83
C VAL A 51 14.49 15.17 27.58
N PRO A 52 15.13 16.26 27.11
CA PRO A 52 14.71 16.95 25.90
C PRO A 52 14.81 16.07 24.64
N LEU A 53 15.86 15.23 24.54
CA LEU A 53 16.00 14.28 23.45
C LEU A 53 14.85 13.27 23.44
N MET A 54 14.52 12.71 24.61
CA MET A 54 13.43 11.76 24.77
C MET A 54 12.08 12.38 24.39
N LEU A 55 11.81 13.61 24.87
CA LEU A 55 10.59 14.34 24.53
C LEU A 55 10.49 14.64 23.04
N TRP A 56 11.60 14.99 22.40
CA TRP A 56 11.62 15.19 20.95
C TRP A 56 11.33 13.90 20.19
N PHE A 57 11.98 12.78 20.53
CA PHE A 57 11.70 11.47 19.92
C PHE A 57 10.26 11.02 20.15
N ALA A 58 9.73 11.17 21.36
CA ALA A 58 8.35 10.87 21.68
C ALA A 58 7.38 11.73 20.84
N GLY A 59 7.69 13.02 20.66
CA GLY A 59 6.94 13.92 19.78
C GLY A 59 6.93 13.45 18.32
N VAL A 60 8.07 13.01 17.78
CA VAL A 60 8.16 12.42 16.43
C VAL A 60 7.28 11.18 16.32
N LEU A 61 7.37 10.25 17.28
CA LEU A 61 6.61 9.00 17.24
C LEU A 61 5.11 9.24 17.40
N LEU A 62 4.69 10.14 18.29
CA LEU A 62 3.30 10.55 18.46
C LEU A 62 2.75 11.23 17.21
N TYR A 63 3.55 12.08 16.56
CA TYR A 63 3.16 12.70 15.28
C TYR A 63 2.90 11.64 14.21
N TRP A 64 3.81 10.68 14.03
CA TRP A 64 3.61 9.60 13.06
C TRP A 64 2.39 8.75 13.39
N TRP A 65 2.21 8.42 14.67
CA TRP A 65 1.03 7.69 15.12
C TRP A 65 -0.27 8.44 14.82
N TRP A 66 -0.30 9.76 15.05
CA TRP A 66 -1.42 10.62 14.70
C TRP A 66 -1.68 10.69 13.19
N VAL A 67 -0.62 10.81 12.37
CA VAL A 67 -0.76 10.81 10.89
C VAL A 67 -1.40 9.52 10.39
N PHE A 68 -0.98 8.37 10.93
CA PHE A 68 -1.58 7.08 10.57
C PHE A 68 -3.04 6.93 11.04
N LEU A 69 -3.41 7.56 12.15
CA LEU A 69 -4.77 7.51 12.69
C LEU A 69 -5.76 8.41 11.93
N PHE A 70 -5.36 9.64 11.61
CA PHE A 70 -6.32 10.68 11.22
C PHE A 70 -6.21 11.11 9.75
N LYS A 71 -5.00 11.34 9.24
CA LYS A 71 -4.82 11.96 7.92
C LYS A 71 -5.36 11.09 6.79
N GLU A 72 -5.05 9.80 6.85
CA GLU A 72 -5.40 8.86 5.79
C GLU A 72 -6.91 8.53 5.76
N ASN A 73 -7.61 8.69 6.88
CA ASN A 73 -9.07 8.54 6.93
C ASN A 73 -9.78 9.72 6.24
N ARG A 74 -9.27 10.94 6.43
CA ARG A 74 -9.85 12.14 5.83
C ARG A 74 -9.69 12.18 4.31
N GLU A 75 -8.51 11.82 3.79
CA GLU A 75 -8.29 11.76 2.34
C GLU A 75 -9.23 10.75 1.65
N LEU A 76 -9.51 9.63 2.34
CA LEU A 76 -10.43 8.62 1.83
C LEU A 76 -11.87 9.17 1.79
N GLU A 77 -12.32 9.84 2.86
CA GLU A 77 -13.65 10.46 2.92
C GLU A 77 -13.86 11.55 1.86
N GLU A 78 -12.88 12.42 1.67
CA GLU A 78 -12.92 13.49 0.66
C GLU A 78 -13.05 12.91 -0.76
N GLN A 79 -12.42 11.77 -1.04
CA GLN A 79 -12.49 11.13 -2.36
C GLN A 79 -13.82 10.43 -2.61
N ILE A 80 -14.42 9.84 -1.57
CA ILE A 80 -15.73 9.19 -1.65
C ILE A 80 -16.82 10.21 -1.98
N GLY A 81 -16.73 11.43 -1.41
CA GLY A 81 -17.68 12.50 -1.68
C GLY A 81 -17.67 13.02 -3.12
N VAL A 82 -16.50 13.01 -3.78
CA VAL A 82 -16.30 13.69 -5.06
C VAL A 82 -16.57 12.80 -6.29
N GLN A 83 -16.46 11.47 -6.20
CA GLN A 83 -16.34 10.60 -7.40
C GLN A 83 -17.55 9.75 -7.80
N LYS A 84 -18.78 10.07 -7.38
CA LYS A 84 -19.95 9.24 -7.73
C LYS A 84 -20.43 9.28 -9.20
N LYS A 85 -19.82 10.03 -10.14
CA LYS A 85 -20.48 10.33 -11.43
C LYS A 85 -19.78 10.02 -12.76
N ARG A 86 -18.52 9.55 -12.87
CA ARG A 86 -17.94 9.32 -14.23
C ARG A 86 -16.72 8.40 -14.31
N ILE A 87 -16.81 7.30 -15.08
CA ILE A 87 -15.66 6.41 -15.38
C ILE A 87 -14.43 7.27 -15.74
N PRO A 88 -13.28 7.06 -15.10
CA PRO A 88 -12.17 7.98 -15.21
C PRO A 88 -11.59 7.89 -16.61
N SER A 89 -11.25 9.04 -17.17
CA SER A 89 -10.62 9.12 -18.49
C SER A 89 -9.29 8.35 -18.47
N ILE A 90 -8.97 7.65 -19.55
CA ILE A 90 -7.65 7.01 -19.70
C ILE A 90 -6.48 7.98 -19.50
N LYS A 91 -6.69 9.30 -19.73
CA LYS A 91 -5.70 10.34 -19.50
C LYS A 91 -5.33 10.52 -18.02
N SER A 92 -6.21 10.18 -17.08
CA SER A 92 -5.89 10.22 -15.64
C SER A 92 -5.17 8.95 -15.15
N LEU A 93 -5.08 7.90 -15.97
CA LEU A 93 -4.38 6.64 -15.65
C LEU A 93 -2.86 6.76 -15.87
N LYS A 94 -2.21 7.67 -15.12
CA LYS A 94 -0.76 7.86 -15.17
C LYS A 94 0.01 6.76 -14.43
N SER A 95 -0.56 6.22 -13.35
CA SER A 95 0.05 5.16 -12.54
C SER A 95 -0.92 4.01 -12.28
N TRP A 96 -0.34 2.86 -11.93
CA TRP A 96 -1.09 1.69 -11.49
C TRP A 96 -1.97 1.98 -10.26
N SER A 97 -1.48 2.78 -9.31
CA SER A 97 -2.25 3.16 -8.12
C SER A 97 -3.51 3.96 -8.47
N THR A 98 -3.40 4.89 -9.44
CA THR A 98 -4.55 5.65 -9.91
C THR A 98 -5.55 4.77 -10.66
N LEU A 99 -5.08 3.76 -11.40
CA LEU A 99 -5.96 2.79 -12.05
C LEU A 99 -6.70 1.91 -11.04
N HIS A 100 -5.99 1.37 -10.06
CA HIS A 100 -6.60 0.53 -9.03
C HIS A 100 -7.68 1.29 -8.29
N LYS A 101 -7.36 2.50 -7.83
CA LYS A 101 -8.29 3.40 -7.17
C LYS A 101 -9.49 3.75 -8.04
N ALA A 102 -9.26 4.04 -9.32
CA ALA A 102 -10.33 4.21 -10.29
C ALA A 102 -11.24 2.98 -10.35
N MET A 103 -10.69 1.79 -10.58
CA MET A 103 -11.50 0.58 -10.68
C MET A 103 -12.21 0.19 -9.39
N ALA A 104 -11.61 0.49 -8.23
CA ALA A 104 -12.22 0.29 -6.93
C ALA A 104 -13.45 1.19 -6.75
N ILE A 105 -13.33 2.47 -7.13
CA ILE A 105 -14.45 3.44 -7.05
C ILE A 105 -15.53 3.10 -8.08
N TYR A 106 -15.13 2.71 -9.29
CA TYR A 106 -16.05 2.33 -10.37
C TYR A 106 -16.26 0.82 -10.34
N GLY A 107 -17.23 0.37 -9.52
CA GLY A 107 -17.73 -1.01 -9.51
C GLY A 107 -17.47 -1.79 -8.24
N GLY A 108 -16.72 -1.21 -7.32
CA GLY A 108 -16.49 -1.74 -5.99
C GLY A 108 -17.55 -1.34 -4.97
N ASN A 109 -17.61 -2.14 -3.90
CA ASN A 109 -18.25 -1.73 -2.67
C ASN A 109 -17.25 -0.86 -1.87
N ILE A 110 -17.37 0.46 -2.01
CA ILE A 110 -16.52 1.44 -1.32
C ILE A 110 -16.55 1.24 0.21
N GLU A 111 -17.68 0.84 0.78
CA GLU A 111 -17.81 0.61 2.21
C GLU A 111 -17.03 -0.63 2.66
N GLU A 112 -17.04 -1.68 1.83
CA GLU A 112 -16.21 -2.86 2.04
C GLU A 112 -14.73 -2.56 1.87
N GLN A 113 -14.35 -1.73 0.90
CA GLN A 113 -13.00 -1.21 0.74
C GLN A 113 -12.55 -0.52 2.02
N ARG A 114 -13.33 0.45 2.50
CA ARG A 114 -13.05 1.19 3.75
C ARG A 114 -12.87 0.23 4.91
N ARG A 115 -13.77 -0.74 5.08
CA ARG A 115 -13.71 -1.73 6.16
C ARG A 115 -12.46 -2.60 6.08
N ASN A 116 -12.05 -3.00 4.87
CA ASN A 116 -10.87 -3.85 4.69
C ASN A 116 -9.56 -3.06 4.82
N GLU A 117 -9.49 -1.82 4.33
CA GLU A 117 -8.37 -0.91 4.57
C GLU A 117 -8.19 -0.64 6.08
N MET A 118 -9.28 -0.37 6.80
CA MET A 118 -9.23 -0.23 8.26
C MET A 118 -8.70 -1.50 8.94
N LYS A 119 -9.08 -2.70 8.48
CA LYS A 119 -8.56 -3.97 9.01
C LYS A 119 -7.08 -4.17 8.69
N ALA A 120 -6.64 -3.84 7.48
CA ALA A 120 -5.24 -3.95 7.07
C ALA A 120 -4.32 -2.97 7.82
N ARG A 121 -4.84 -1.82 8.25
CA ARG A 121 -4.10 -0.83 9.05
C ARG A 121 -3.94 -1.21 10.52
N ARG A 122 -4.86 -2.00 11.10
CA ARG A 122 -4.80 -2.40 12.52
C ARG A 122 -3.44 -2.99 12.94
N PRO A 123 -2.83 -3.95 12.21
CA PRO A 123 -1.52 -4.46 12.60
C PRO A 123 -0.45 -3.37 12.68
N ILE A 124 -0.41 -2.45 11.72
CA ILE A 124 0.55 -1.34 11.70
C ILE A 124 0.32 -0.42 12.90
N LEU A 125 -0.95 -0.09 13.20
CA LEU A 125 -1.30 0.73 14.35
C LEU A 125 -0.86 0.09 15.67
N VAL A 126 -1.15 -1.21 15.85
CA VAL A 126 -0.74 -1.96 17.04
C VAL A 126 0.79 -1.95 17.16
N TRP A 127 1.50 -2.25 16.07
CA TRP A 127 2.96 -2.23 16.05
C TRP A 127 3.55 -0.88 16.49
N TYR A 128 3.03 0.23 15.96
CA TYR A 128 3.45 1.57 16.38
C TYR A 128 3.11 1.85 17.86
N GLY A 129 1.96 1.39 18.35
CA GLY A 129 1.61 1.50 19.77
C GLY A 129 2.61 0.78 20.68
N PHE A 130 3.03 -0.43 20.30
CA PHE A 130 4.04 -1.19 21.04
C PHE A 130 5.42 -0.51 21.01
N ILE A 131 5.82 0.11 19.90
CA ILE A 131 7.07 0.90 19.84
C ILE A 131 7.02 2.08 20.80
N ASN A 132 5.90 2.83 20.82
CA ASN A 132 5.75 3.94 21.75
C ASN A 132 5.85 3.46 23.21
N LEU A 133 5.21 2.34 23.53
CA LEU A 133 5.29 1.75 24.87
C LEU A 133 6.71 1.29 25.22
N MET A 134 7.46 0.76 24.24
CA MET A 134 8.88 0.44 24.40
C MET A 134 9.72 1.67 24.75
N VAL A 135 9.51 2.79 24.04
CA VAL A 135 10.21 4.04 24.31
C VAL A 135 9.92 4.49 25.75
N VAL A 136 8.67 4.48 26.19
CA VAL A 136 8.30 4.81 27.57
C VAL A 136 8.95 3.84 28.57
N TRP A 137 9.01 2.54 28.26
CA TRP A 137 9.58 1.53 29.13
C TRP A 137 11.11 1.63 29.24
N ILE A 138 11.81 1.97 28.15
CA ILE A 138 13.27 2.18 28.15
C ILE A 138 13.62 3.45 28.92
N PHE A 139 12.93 4.55 28.61
CA PHE A 139 13.30 5.86 29.12
C PHE A 139 12.70 6.19 30.49
N GLY A 140 11.53 5.67 30.82
CA GLY A 140 10.84 5.94 32.09
C GLY A 140 11.69 5.61 33.32
N PRO A 141 12.23 4.39 33.48
CA PRO A 141 13.09 4.03 34.60
C PRO A 141 14.37 4.88 34.67
N ILE A 142 14.94 5.27 33.53
CA ILE A 142 16.11 6.15 33.48
C ILE A 142 15.75 7.54 34.01
N THR A 143 14.62 8.11 33.58
CA THR A 143 14.13 9.40 34.07
C THR A 143 13.80 9.33 35.57
N LEU A 144 13.10 8.28 36.02
CA LEU A 144 12.75 8.12 37.43
C LEU A 144 13.98 7.89 38.33
N GLY A 145 14.94 7.11 37.85
CA GLY A 145 16.17 6.84 38.59
C GLY A 145 17.08 8.06 38.69
N SER A 146 17.17 8.85 37.62
CA SER A 146 17.94 10.10 37.66
C SER A 146 17.30 11.19 38.54
N LEU A 147 15.99 11.14 38.76
CA LEU A 147 15.29 11.97 39.75
C LEU A 147 15.42 11.45 41.19
N GLY A 148 16.08 10.30 41.41
CA GLY A 148 16.21 9.67 42.72
C GLY A 148 14.91 9.07 43.27
N ILE A 149 13.89 8.91 42.42
CA ILE A 149 12.59 8.35 42.81
C ILE A 149 12.67 6.82 42.91
N TYR A 150 13.57 6.21 42.15
CA TYR A 150 13.67 4.75 42.01
C TYR A 150 15.12 4.28 41.91
N GLU A 151 15.53 3.31 42.73
CA GLU A 151 16.84 2.66 42.58
C GLU A 151 16.80 1.67 41.41
N MET A 152 17.41 2.05 40.29
CA MET A 152 17.41 1.23 39.08
C MET A 152 18.40 0.07 39.20
N ASN A 153 17.90 -1.16 39.33
CA ASN A 153 18.71 -2.36 39.13
C ASN A 153 19.00 -2.54 37.63
N LEU A 154 20.22 -2.19 37.22
CA LEU A 154 20.66 -2.22 35.82
C LEU A 154 20.46 -3.59 35.16
N TRP A 155 20.68 -4.68 35.88
CA TRP A 155 20.55 -6.04 35.33
C TRP A 155 19.11 -6.42 35.04
N VAL A 156 18.18 -6.03 35.93
CA VAL A 156 16.74 -6.24 35.71
C VAL A 156 16.26 -5.42 34.51
N TRP A 157 16.73 -4.18 34.39
CA TRP A 157 16.41 -3.31 33.27
C TRP A 157 16.96 -3.84 31.94
N LEU A 158 18.23 -4.25 31.89
CA LEU A 158 18.81 -4.86 30.68
C LEU A 158 18.08 -6.16 30.31
N GLY A 159 17.81 -7.03 31.28
CA GLY A 159 17.06 -8.27 31.07
C GLY A 159 15.66 -8.02 30.49
N GLY A 160 14.94 -7.03 31.01
CA GLY A 160 13.64 -6.62 30.47
C GLY A 160 13.75 -6.08 29.03
N MET A 161 14.82 -5.35 28.70
CA MET A 161 15.02 -4.80 27.36
C MET A 161 15.22 -5.92 26.32
N PHE A 162 16.05 -6.91 26.63
CA PHE A 162 16.25 -8.06 25.75
C PHE A 162 14.97 -8.87 25.57
N LEU A 163 14.23 -9.13 26.66
CA LEU A 163 12.94 -9.81 26.59
C LEU A 163 11.96 -9.03 25.69
N TRP A 164 11.93 -7.71 25.80
CA TRP A 164 11.10 -6.85 24.97
C TRP A 164 11.48 -6.92 23.49
N ILE A 165 12.78 -6.89 23.15
CA ILE A 165 13.26 -7.01 21.77
C ILE A 165 12.81 -8.34 21.16
N ILE A 166 12.97 -9.45 21.89
CA ILE A 166 12.54 -10.78 21.44
C ILE A 166 11.02 -10.78 21.21
N MET A 167 10.24 -10.22 22.14
CA MET A 167 8.80 -10.08 22.00
C MET A 167 8.41 -9.23 20.79
N MET A 168 9.12 -8.13 20.52
CA MET A 168 8.88 -7.26 19.36
C MET A 168 9.20 -7.96 18.04
N LEU A 169 10.24 -8.79 17.98
CA LEU A 169 10.53 -9.60 16.80
C LEU A 169 9.40 -10.60 16.52
N ALA A 170 8.96 -11.33 17.55
CA ALA A 170 7.85 -12.27 17.45
C ALA A 170 6.54 -11.56 17.05
N LEU A 171 6.23 -10.44 17.68
CA LEU A 171 5.06 -9.62 17.37
C LEU A 171 5.14 -9.09 15.93
N THR A 172 6.30 -8.60 15.49
CA THR A 172 6.48 -8.10 14.12
C THR A 172 6.22 -9.20 13.11
N TYR A 173 6.73 -10.42 13.32
CA TYR A 173 6.44 -11.56 12.45
C TYR A 173 4.94 -11.88 12.37
N LEU A 174 4.27 -11.93 13.51
CA LEU A 174 2.81 -12.16 13.58
C LEU A 174 2.02 -11.05 12.87
N LEU A 175 2.36 -9.79 13.13
CA LEU A 175 1.68 -8.63 12.55
C LEU A 175 1.95 -8.50 11.04
N LEU A 176 3.13 -8.88 10.55
CA LEU A 176 3.44 -8.94 9.12
C LEU A 176 2.61 -10.03 8.43
N GLY A 177 2.50 -11.22 9.02
CA GLY A 177 1.66 -12.29 8.48
C GLY A 177 0.18 -11.91 8.45
N TRP A 178 -0.31 -11.28 9.51
CA TRP A 178 -1.68 -10.75 9.56
C TRP A 178 -1.90 -9.61 8.56
N GLY A 179 -0.95 -8.67 8.51
CA GLY A 179 -0.97 -7.50 7.64
C GLY A 179 -0.93 -7.87 6.16
N GLY A 180 -0.14 -8.88 5.77
CA GLY A 180 -0.06 -9.35 4.39
C GLY A 180 -1.41 -9.87 3.87
N LYS A 181 -2.02 -10.79 4.61
CA LYS A 181 -3.35 -11.34 4.27
C LYS A 181 -4.43 -10.27 4.24
N ALA A 182 -4.40 -9.36 5.21
CA ALA A 182 -5.37 -8.26 5.29
C ALA A 182 -5.18 -7.24 4.16
N ALA A 183 -3.94 -6.91 3.80
CA ALA A 183 -3.62 -5.99 2.71
C ALA A 183 -4.02 -6.56 1.34
N GLU A 184 -3.80 -7.86 1.11
CA GLU A 184 -4.23 -8.54 -0.11
C GLU A 184 -5.76 -8.50 -0.26
N LYS A 185 -6.49 -8.83 0.81
CA LYS A 185 -7.95 -8.74 0.82
C LYS A 185 -8.42 -7.30 0.65
N ALA A 186 -7.79 -6.33 1.30
CA ALA A 186 -8.10 -4.91 1.14
C ALA A 186 -7.80 -4.41 -0.27
N TYR A 187 -6.85 -5.02 -0.97
CA TYR A 187 -6.51 -4.68 -2.34
C TYR A 187 -7.52 -5.25 -3.35
N LEU A 188 -8.01 -6.48 -3.17
CA LEU A 188 -8.89 -7.15 -4.13
C LEU A 188 -10.38 -6.97 -3.87
N ALA A 189 -10.80 -6.87 -2.61
CA ALA A 189 -12.21 -6.70 -2.25
C ALA A 189 -12.88 -5.47 -2.89
N PRO A 190 -12.22 -4.30 -3.03
CA PRO A 190 -12.81 -3.16 -3.74
C PRO A 190 -13.04 -3.45 -5.22
N LEU A 191 -12.35 -4.44 -5.79
CA LEU A 191 -12.59 -4.88 -7.14
C LEU A 191 -13.66 -5.96 -7.20
N GLY A 192 -14.25 -6.38 -6.08
CA GLY A 192 -15.15 -7.53 -6.02
C GLY A 192 -14.45 -8.86 -6.33
N LEU A 193 -13.11 -8.89 -6.17
CA LEU A 193 -12.26 -10.03 -6.47
C LEU A 193 -11.71 -10.65 -5.17
N ALA A 194 -11.39 -11.94 -5.25
CA ALA A 194 -10.69 -12.69 -4.24
C ALA A 194 -9.70 -13.65 -4.90
N ILE A 195 -8.57 -13.91 -4.26
CA ILE A 195 -7.69 -14.99 -4.69
C ILE A 195 -8.35 -16.31 -4.29
N THR A 196 -8.67 -17.14 -5.28
CA THR A 196 -9.27 -18.47 -5.07
C THR A 196 -8.22 -19.56 -5.10
N GLN A 197 -7.12 -19.36 -5.84
CA GLN A 197 -5.99 -20.27 -5.86
C GLN A 197 -4.67 -19.48 -5.86
N MET A 198 -3.82 -19.76 -4.89
CA MET A 198 -2.42 -19.34 -4.92
C MET A 198 -1.57 -20.48 -5.46
N PRO A 199 -0.53 -20.19 -6.27
CA PRO A 199 0.42 -21.21 -6.65
C PRO A 199 1.17 -21.67 -5.39
N GLU A 200 1.32 -22.98 -5.23
CA GLU A 200 2.06 -23.55 -4.11
C GLU A 200 3.52 -23.09 -4.19
N LEU A 201 3.96 -22.33 -3.20
CA LEU A 201 5.38 -22.04 -3.02
C LEU A 201 6.01 -23.31 -2.45
N LYS A 202 6.77 -24.05 -3.27
CA LYS A 202 7.56 -25.17 -2.76
C LYS A 202 8.61 -24.61 -1.79
N PRO A 203 8.64 -25.08 -0.53
CA PRO A 203 9.52 -24.52 0.50
C PRO A 203 11.01 -24.77 0.24
N ASP A 204 11.36 -25.72 -0.62
CA ASP A 204 12.76 -26.13 -0.89
C ASP A 204 13.49 -25.24 -1.92
N GLU A 205 12.79 -24.30 -2.55
CA GLU A 205 13.41 -23.28 -3.41
C GLU A 205 13.65 -22.01 -2.58
N ILE A 206 14.46 -22.11 -1.53
CA ILE A 206 14.90 -20.93 -0.78
C ILE A 206 15.97 -20.24 -1.61
N ILE A 207 15.65 -19.00 -1.99
CA ILE A 207 16.47 -18.02 -2.71
C ILE A 207 17.95 -18.13 -2.31
N VAL A 208 18.76 -18.72 -3.18
CA VAL A 208 20.20 -18.45 -3.27
C VAL A 208 20.34 -17.45 -4.41
N ASP A 209 20.99 -16.30 -4.16
CA ASP A 209 21.41 -15.33 -5.19
C ASP A 209 20.38 -14.27 -5.67
N GLY A 210 19.37 -13.93 -4.86
CA GLY A 210 18.56 -12.72 -5.06
C GLY A 210 17.63 -12.73 -6.29
N GLN A 211 17.48 -13.87 -6.97
CA GLN A 211 16.48 -14.03 -8.02
C GLN A 211 15.12 -14.33 -7.42
N LYS A 212 14.12 -13.54 -7.81
CA LYS A 212 12.73 -13.73 -7.43
C LYS A 212 12.20 -14.99 -8.12
N LEU A 213 12.06 -16.07 -7.37
CA LEU A 213 11.42 -17.28 -7.86
C LEU A 213 10.01 -16.95 -8.33
N MET A 214 9.74 -17.29 -9.58
CA MET A 214 8.38 -17.29 -10.09
C MET A 214 7.73 -18.56 -9.55
N PRO A 215 6.62 -18.46 -8.81
CA PRO A 215 5.99 -19.65 -8.27
C PRO A 215 5.57 -20.58 -9.42
N ASP A 216 5.86 -21.86 -9.27
CA ASP A 216 5.48 -22.90 -10.21
C ASP A 216 3.97 -23.17 -10.07
N GLY A 217 3.18 -22.54 -10.92
CA GLY A 217 1.73 -22.79 -11.02
C GLY A 217 0.91 -21.55 -11.37
N PRO A 218 -0.37 -21.74 -11.70
CA PRO A 218 -1.31 -20.65 -11.92
C PRO A 218 -1.65 -19.94 -10.61
N ALA A 219 -1.60 -18.62 -10.62
CA ALA A 219 -2.32 -17.80 -9.64
C ALA A 219 -3.69 -17.44 -10.22
N ILE A 220 -4.77 -17.81 -9.51
CA ILE A 220 -6.14 -17.57 -9.95
C ILE A 220 -6.81 -16.56 -9.01
N ILE A 221 -7.31 -15.48 -9.61
CA ILE A 221 -8.10 -14.44 -8.95
C ILE A 221 -9.49 -14.46 -9.57
N GLU A 222 -10.50 -14.70 -8.76
CA GLU A 222 -11.89 -14.80 -9.20
C GLU A 222 -12.79 -13.91 -8.37
N GLY A 223 -13.93 -13.52 -8.93
CA GLY A 223 -14.93 -12.79 -8.20
C GLY A 223 -16.04 -12.27 -9.09
N LYS A 224 -16.76 -11.26 -8.60
CA LYS A 224 -17.84 -10.62 -9.33
C LYS A 224 -17.66 -9.12 -9.39
N ARG A 225 -17.71 -8.55 -10.60
CA ARG A 225 -17.80 -7.09 -10.82
C ARG A 225 -19.10 -6.76 -11.52
N TYR A 226 -19.87 -5.84 -10.94
CA TYR A 226 -21.17 -5.44 -11.49
C TYR A 226 -22.08 -6.65 -11.81
N GLY A 227 -22.09 -7.65 -10.93
CA GLY A 227 -22.86 -8.89 -11.10
C GLY A 227 -22.27 -9.92 -12.07
N ARG A 228 -21.19 -9.61 -12.78
CA ARG A 228 -20.53 -10.48 -13.77
C ARG A 228 -19.33 -11.19 -13.18
N LEU A 229 -19.13 -12.45 -13.54
CA LEU A 229 -17.94 -13.21 -13.14
C LEU A 229 -16.69 -12.61 -13.80
N VAL A 230 -15.64 -12.52 -12.99
CA VAL A 230 -14.29 -12.16 -13.44
C VAL A 230 -13.37 -13.31 -13.06
N HIS A 231 -12.58 -13.76 -14.03
CA HIS A 231 -11.56 -14.78 -13.83
C HIS A 231 -10.23 -14.25 -14.37
N ILE A 232 -9.21 -14.24 -13.52
CA ILE A 232 -7.86 -13.82 -13.89
C ILE A 232 -6.92 -14.97 -13.55
N GLU A 233 -6.16 -15.39 -14.55
CA GLU A 233 -5.17 -16.44 -14.43
C GLU A 233 -3.80 -15.87 -14.80
N THR A 234 -2.82 -16.07 -13.92
CA THR A 234 -1.43 -15.70 -14.15
C THR A 234 -0.55 -16.94 -14.06
N ILE A 235 0.12 -17.29 -15.17
CA ILE A 235 1.09 -18.39 -15.26
C ILE A 235 2.41 -17.85 -15.81
N GLY A 236 3.40 -17.66 -14.94
CA GLY A 236 4.71 -17.13 -15.31
C GLY A 236 4.61 -15.74 -15.96
N ARG A 237 4.78 -15.67 -17.29
CA ARG A 237 4.66 -14.42 -18.08
C ARG A 237 3.30 -14.27 -18.75
N TYR A 238 2.45 -15.27 -18.71
CA TYR A 238 1.15 -15.26 -19.36
C TYR A 238 0.09 -14.78 -18.37
N ASN A 239 -0.73 -13.83 -18.80
CA ASN A 239 -1.94 -13.46 -18.07
C ASN A 239 -3.15 -13.62 -19.00
N LEU A 240 -4.20 -14.21 -18.46
CA LEU A 240 -5.54 -14.27 -19.04
C LEU A 240 -6.49 -13.56 -18.09
N THR A 241 -7.29 -12.64 -18.59
CA THR A 241 -8.36 -11.98 -17.84
C THR A 241 -9.65 -12.13 -18.62
N VAL A 242 -10.63 -12.79 -18.04
CA VAL A 242 -11.95 -13.04 -18.62
C VAL A 242 -13.00 -12.29 -17.81
N LEU A 243 -13.81 -11.51 -18.49
CA LEU A 243 -14.99 -10.84 -17.95
C LEU A 243 -16.23 -11.40 -18.63
N GLU A 244 -17.10 -12.04 -17.86
CA GLU A 244 -18.36 -12.62 -18.34
C GLU A 244 -19.27 -11.54 -18.94
N ALA A 245 -19.72 -11.77 -20.18
CA ALA A 245 -20.66 -10.91 -20.90
C ALA A 245 -21.17 -11.58 -22.18
N ASN A 246 -22.46 -11.46 -22.48
CA ASN A 246 -22.99 -11.92 -23.76
C ASN A 246 -22.76 -10.84 -24.84
N LEU A 247 -21.83 -11.08 -25.75
CA LEU A 247 -21.42 -10.12 -26.80
C LEU A 247 -21.32 -10.77 -28.17
N PRO A 248 -21.48 -9.98 -29.26
CA PRO A 248 -21.12 -10.45 -30.60
C PRO A 248 -19.63 -10.78 -30.66
N GLU A 249 -19.27 -11.76 -31.49
CA GLU A 249 -17.88 -12.16 -31.63
C GLU A 249 -17.02 -11.05 -32.23
N PHE A 250 -15.90 -10.75 -31.58
CA PHE A 250 -14.87 -9.89 -32.16
C PHE A 250 -13.48 -10.21 -31.61
N ARG A 251 -12.46 -9.78 -32.35
CA ARG A 251 -11.05 -9.92 -31.96
C ARG A 251 -10.33 -8.59 -32.05
N VAL A 252 -9.34 -8.39 -31.19
CA VAL A 252 -8.45 -7.22 -31.17
C VAL A 252 -7.01 -7.69 -31.04
N ARG A 253 -6.10 -7.09 -31.81
CA ARG A 253 -4.65 -7.30 -31.67
C ARG A 253 -3.94 -5.99 -31.33
N SER A 254 -2.83 -6.10 -30.61
CA SER A 254 -1.91 -4.98 -30.42
C SER A 254 -0.81 -4.96 -31.48
N GLU A 255 -0.57 -3.78 -32.06
CA GLU A 255 0.64 -3.49 -32.85
C GLU A 255 1.35 -2.28 -32.23
N GLU A 256 2.59 -2.48 -31.78
CA GLU A 256 3.43 -1.46 -31.13
C GLU A 256 2.81 -0.71 -29.93
N GLY A 257 1.78 -1.28 -29.30
CA GLY A 257 1.06 -0.65 -28.20
C GLY A 257 -0.14 0.20 -28.64
N LYS A 258 -0.57 0.06 -29.89
CA LYS A 258 -1.89 0.53 -30.36
C LYS A 258 -2.77 -0.70 -30.62
N LEU A 259 -4.04 -0.61 -30.26
CA LEU A 259 -5.00 -1.71 -30.40
C LEU A 259 -5.78 -1.57 -31.71
N PHE A 260 -5.91 -2.66 -32.44
CA PHE A 260 -6.57 -2.73 -33.73
C PHE A 260 -7.61 -3.86 -33.74
N PRO A 261 -8.87 -3.58 -34.12
CA PRO A 261 -9.87 -4.62 -34.28
C PRO A 261 -9.56 -5.46 -35.54
N TYR A 262 -9.92 -6.74 -35.52
CA TYR A 262 -9.95 -7.56 -36.73
C TYR A 262 -11.13 -7.18 -37.65
N ARG A 263 -11.08 -7.62 -38.91
CA ARG A 263 -12.17 -7.42 -39.87
C ARG A 263 -13.47 -8.04 -39.34
N GLY A 264 -14.57 -7.30 -39.41
CA GLY A 264 -15.89 -7.73 -38.93
C GLY A 264 -16.19 -7.38 -37.47
N ALA A 265 -15.28 -6.72 -36.74
CA ALA A 265 -15.59 -6.21 -35.41
C ALA A 265 -16.68 -5.13 -35.47
N PRO A 266 -17.59 -5.06 -34.46
CA PRO A 266 -18.62 -4.03 -34.40
C PRO A 266 -18.05 -2.60 -34.48
N GLU A 267 -18.81 -1.68 -35.06
CA GLU A 267 -18.38 -0.27 -35.19
C GLU A 267 -18.10 0.36 -33.82
N ALA A 268 -18.91 0.00 -32.81
CA ALA A 268 -18.72 0.36 -31.40
C ALA A 268 -17.29 0.11 -30.91
N VAL A 269 -16.77 -1.08 -31.21
CA VAL A 269 -15.42 -1.53 -30.82
C VAL A 269 -14.38 -0.71 -31.57
N THR A 270 -14.56 -0.52 -32.86
CA THR A 270 -13.64 0.29 -33.68
C THR A 270 -13.55 1.73 -33.17
N LYS A 271 -14.68 2.35 -32.85
CA LYS A 271 -14.74 3.72 -32.29
C LYS A 271 -14.11 3.79 -30.90
N ALA A 272 -14.40 2.81 -30.04
CA ALA A 272 -13.82 2.69 -28.70
C ALA A 272 -12.28 2.62 -28.77
N LEU A 273 -11.74 1.70 -29.57
CA LEU A 273 -10.31 1.49 -29.74
C LEU A 273 -9.60 2.71 -30.34
N LYS A 274 -10.22 3.41 -31.31
CA LYS A 274 -9.69 4.67 -31.87
C LYS A 274 -9.50 5.76 -30.82
N SER A 275 -10.32 5.77 -29.77
CA SER A 275 -10.21 6.77 -28.69
C SER A 275 -9.13 6.45 -27.65
N LEU A 276 -8.59 5.22 -27.65
CA LEU A 276 -7.50 4.83 -26.76
C LEU A 276 -6.15 5.28 -27.35
N PRO A 277 -5.32 6.01 -26.57
CA PRO A 277 -4.00 6.40 -27.03
C PRO A 277 -3.05 5.20 -27.13
N LYS A 278 -2.09 5.28 -28.06
CA LYS A 278 -0.95 4.35 -28.12
C LYS A 278 -0.21 4.37 -26.78
N ALA A 279 0.04 3.21 -26.19
CA ALA A 279 0.74 3.09 -24.92
C ALA A 279 1.54 1.78 -24.84
N LYS A 280 2.73 1.84 -24.21
CA LYS A 280 3.60 0.66 -24.03
C LYS A 280 2.89 -0.50 -23.34
N ARG A 281 1.97 -0.21 -22.41
CA ARG A 281 1.15 -1.19 -21.68
C ARG A 281 0.21 -2.01 -22.55
N TRP A 282 -0.09 -1.61 -23.79
CA TRP A 282 -0.94 -2.38 -24.69
C TRP A 282 -0.18 -3.40 -25.53
N ARG A 283 1.16 -3.35 -25.53
CA ARG A 283 1.99 -4.27 -26.33
C ARG A 283 1.73 -5.74 -25.95
N GLY A 284 1.58 -6.58 -26.98
CA GLY A 284 1.41 -8.02 -26.84
C GLY A 284 0.02 -8.47 -26.39
N ILE A 285 -0.95 -7.55 -26.28
CA ILE A 285 -2.33 -7.89 -25.91
C ILE A 285 -3.08 -8.47 -27.12
N LYS A 286 -3.85 -9.53 -26.85
CA LYS A 286 -4.88 -10.08 -27.73
C LYS A 286 -6.20 -10.08 -26.96
N VAL A 287 -7.26 -9.54 -27.56
CA VAL A 287 -8.62 -9.59 -26.98
C VAL A 287 -9.48 -10.46 -27.88
N ASN A 288 -10.22 -11.37 -27.28
CA ASN A 288 -11.28 -12.14 -27.94
C ASN A 288 -12.57 -11.92 -27.15
N ALA A 289 -13.67 -11.68 -27.83
CA ALA A 289 -14.98 -11.57 -27.21
C ALA A 289 -15.99 -12.46 -27.96
N GLY A 290 -17.03 -12.90 -27.24
CA GLY A 290 -18.12 -13.71 -27.75
C GLY A 290 -19.21 -13.92 -26.68
N PRO A 291 -20.05 -14.97 -26.81
CA PRO A 291 -21.15 -15.24 -25.87
C PRO A 291 -20.71 -15.47 -24.42
N GLU A 292 -19.50 -16.00 -24.22
CA GLU A 292 -18.92 -16.31 -22.90
C GLU A 292 -18.33 -15.09 -22.19
N GLY A 293 -18.06 -13.99 -22.91
CA GLY A 293 -17.42 -12.81 -22.34
C GLY A 293 -16.31 -12.20 -23.18
N ILE A 294 -15.54 -11.32 -22.54
CA ILE A 294 -14.34 -10.68 -23.09
C ILE A 294 -13.11 -11.28 -22.41
N GLY A 295 -12.31 -12.02 -23.17
CA GLY A 295 -11.01 -12.54 -22.76
C GLY A 295 -9.86 -11.68 -23.28
N VAL A 296 -9.05 -11.15 -22.37
CA VAL A 296 -7.80 -10.42 -22.65
C VAL A 296 -6.63 -11.31 -22.30
N LYS A 297 -5.81 -11.65 -23.30
CA LYS A 297 -4.58 -12.44 -23.18
C LYS A 297 -3.37 -11.56 -23.40
N ARG A 298 -2.33 -11.72 -22.58
CA ARG A 298 -1.03 -11.09 -22.80
C ARG A 298 0.13 -11.94 -22.33
N GLU A 299 1.28 -11.67 -22.92
CA GLU A 299 2.57 -12.09 -22.39
C GLU A 299 3.33 -10.86 -21.87
N SER A 300 3.60 -10.80 -20.57
CA SER A 300 4.32 -9.69 -19.94
C SER A 300 5.05 -10.11 -18.68
N LYS A 301 6.21 -9.51 -18.44
CA LYS A 301 6.95 -9.62 -17.17
C LYS A 301 6.42 -8.69 -16.07
N GLY A 302 5.45 -7.82 -16.38
CA GLY A 302 4.93 -6.84 -15.43
C GLY A 302 4.02 -7.48 -14.39
N THR A 303 4.25 -7.15 -13.11
CA THR A 303 3.31 -7.49 -12.03
C THR A 303 2.03 -6.68 -12.17
N ASN A 304 0.88 -7.30 -11.86
CA ASN A 304 -0.44 -6.67 -11.83
C ASN A 304 -0.90 -6.04 -13.16
N MET A 305 -0.37 -6.52 -14.29
CA MET A 305 -0.81 -6.07 -15.62
C MET A 305 -2.26 -6.48 -15.92
N TRP A 306 -2.75 -7.55 -15.27
CA TRP A 306 -4.13 -8.01 -15.33
C TRP A 306 -5.14 -6.91 -14.98
N LEU A 307 -4.77 -5.92 -14.15
CA LEU A 307 -5.68 -4.82 -13.80
C LEU A 307 -5.96 -3.91 -15.01
N TYR A 308 -4.96 -3.69 -15.87
CA TYR A 308 -5.17 -2.97 -17.13
C TYR A 308 -5.99 -3.79 -18.12
N ASP A 309 -5.82 -5.12 -18.09
CA ASP A 309 -6.55 -6.04 -18.95
C ASP A 309 -8.03 -6.09 -18.54
N LEU A 310 -8.32 -6.16 -17.24
CA LEU A 310 -9.67 -6.05 -16.68
C LEU A 310 -10.31 -4.71 -17.01
N TRP A 311 -9.60 -3.59 -16.81
CA TRP A 311 -10.08 -2.26 -17.19
C TRP A 311 -10.42 -2.18 -18.68
N LEU A 312 -9.58 -2.76 -19.55
CA LEU A 312 -9.81 -2.77 -20.99
C LEU A 312 -11.05 -3.56 -21.35
N ALA A 313 -11.26 -4.74 -20.75
CA ALA A 313 -12.45 -5.55 -20.95
C ALA A 313 -13.72 -4.78 -20.57
N GLU A 314 -13.74 -4.16 -19.40
CA GLU A 314 -14.89 -3.36 -18.95
C GLU A 314 -15.13 -2.12 -19.79
N TYR A 315 -14.06 -1.44 -20.21
CA TYR A 315 -14.14 -0.27 -21.07
C TYR A 315 -14.79 -0.63 -22.41
N LEU A 316 -14.37 -1.74 -23.03
CA LEU A 316 -14.94 -2.21 -24.29
C LEU A 316 -16.41 -2.60 -24.12
N LEU A 317 -16.72 -3.37 -23.07
CA LEU A 317 -18.09 -3.76 -22.75
C LEU A 317 -19.00 -2.55 -22.58
N HIS A 318 -18.60 -1.57 -21.77
CA HIS A 318 -19.36 -0.33 -21.59
C HIS A 318 -19.58 0.42 -22.91
N LYS A 319 -18.61 0.45 -23.83
CA LYS A 319 -18.76 1.14 -25.11
C LYS A 319 -19.69 0.41 -26.07
N ILE A 320 -19.72 -0.91 -26.03
CA ILE A 320 -20.62 -1.73 -26.84
C ILE A 320 -22.05 -1.62 -26.30
N SER A 321 -22.24 -1.80 -24.98
CA SER A 321 -23.56 -1.74 -24.35
C SER A 321 -24.24 -0.38 -24.43
N ALA A 322 -23.49 0.71 -24.62
CA ALA A 322 -24.06 2.06 -24.75
C ALA A 322 -24.63 2.37 -26.14
N GLN A 323 -24.47 1.48 -27.13
CA GLN A 323 -25.03 1.65 -28.48
C GLN A 323 -26.25 0.78 -28.75
N ASN A 324 -26.51 -0.19 -27.89
CA ASN A 324 -27.71 -1.03 -27.90
C ASN A 324 -28.75 -0.41 -26.96
#